data_AF-A0A494X8Y6-F1
#
_entry.id   AF-A0A494X8Y6-F1
#
_cell.length_a   1.000
_cell.length_b   1.000
_cell.length_c   1.000
_cell.angle_alpha   90.00
_cell.angle_beta   90.00
_cell.angle_gamma   90.00
#
_symmetry.space_group_name_H-M   'P 1'
#
loop_
_entity.id
_entity.type
_entity.pdbx_description
1 polymer ?
#
loop_
_entity_poly.entity_id
_entity_poly.type
_entity_poly.pdbx_seq_one_letter_code
_entity_poly.pdbx_strand_id
1 'polypeptide(L)'
;MAPIVYQLTLYDQNGNEVSGSISYAIAEGESAPAALTESATPPTQALLEASPSDTTVGTFPVVGTLNVPELTGSAEYPITGVMFVSLMGPPLTTIFTGEKRGTSISIQFNLIDSPGHYIGGALSWYSEGFGSDFVPWCFLGTQAR
;
A
#
# COMPACT_ATOMS: atom_id res chain seq x y z
N MET A 1 -15.18 8.29 -4.73
CA MET A 1 -14.01 8.68 -5.54
C MET A 1 -13.70 7.57 -6.55
N ALA A 2 -13.19 7.88 -7.74
CA ALA A 2 -12.70 6.84 -8.66
C ALA A 2 -11.39 6.24 -8.11
N PRO A 3 -11.14 4.92 -8.29
CA PRO A 3 -9.90 4.32 -7.81
C PRO A 3 -8.70 4.83 -8.61
N ILE A 4 -7.59 5.04 -7.90
CA ILE A 4 -6.29 5.31 -8.49
C ILE A 4 -5.69 3.95 -8.87
N VAL A 5 -5.29 3.80 -10.13
CA VAL A 5 -4.72 2.56 -10.65
C VAL A 5 -3.30 2.80 -11.15
N TYR A 6 -2.37 1.97 -10.71
CA TYR A 6 -1.01 1.92 -11.24
C TYR A 6 -0.74 0.57 -11.88
N GLN A 7 -0.16 0.59 -13.07
CA GLN A 7 0.50 -0.58 -13.66
C GLN A 7 1.88 -0.69 -13.05
N LEU A 8 2.26 -1.89 -12.60
CA LEU A 8 3.48 -2.17 -11.85
C LEU A 8 4.42 -3.04 -12.68
N THR A 9 5.70 -2.70 -12.60
CA THR A 9 6.80 -3.59 -12.97
C THR A 9 7.57 -3.92 -11.69
N LEU A 10 7.55 -5.20 -11.30
CA LEU A 10 8.18 -5.68 -10.07
C LEU A 10 9.45 -6.46 -10.41
N TYR A 11 10.45 -6.34 -9.55
CA TYR A 11 11.72 -7.05 -9.65
C TYR A 11 12.04 -7.78 -8.35
N ASP A 12 12.37 -9.07 -8.45
CA ASP A 12 12.89 -9.82 -7.30
C ASP A 12 14.39 -9.56 -7.11
N GLN A 13 14.94 -10.16 -6.05
CA GLN A 13 16.37 -10.11 -5.71
C GLN A 13 17.32 -10.70 -6.78
N ASN A 14 16.79 -11.47 -7.73
CA ASN A 14 17.56 -12.07 -8.82
C ASN A 14 17.44 -11.26 -10.13
N GLY A 15 16.66 -10.17 -10.13
CA GLY A 15 16.37 -9.38 -11.32
C GLY A 15 15.29 -9.97 -12.22
N ASN A 16 14.52 -10.95 -11.73
CA ASN A 16 13.35 -11.45 -12.45
C ASN A 16 12.27 -10.38 -12.46
N GLU A 17 11.75 -10.08 -13.65
CA GLU A 17 10.70 -9.09 -13.85
C GLU A 17 9.33 -9.75 -13.91
N VAL A 18 8.35 -9.20 -13.18
CA VAL A 18 6.94 -9.57 -13.31
C VAL A 18 6.07 -8.32 -13.42
N SER A 19 4.95 -8.43 -14.12
CA SER A 19 4.00 -7.34 -14.31
C SER A 19 2.81 -7.48 -13.36
N GLY A 20 2.26 -6.36 -12.94
CA GLY A 20 1.05 -6.34 -12.12
C GLY A 20 0.34 -5.01 -12.13
N SER A 21 -0.63 -4.87 -11.25
CA SER A 21 -1.33 -3.60 -11.02
C SER A 21 -1.80 -3.49 -9.58
N ILE A 22 -1.88 -2.25 -9.10
CA ILE A 22 -2.51 -1.89 -7.83
C ILE A 22 -3.60 -0.86 -8.09
N SER A 23 -4.78 -1.09 -7.52
CA SER A 23 -5.94 -0.21 -7.60
C SER A 23 -6.38 0.13 -6.19
N TYR A 24 -6.53 1.40 -5.84
CA TYR A 24 -6.96 1.78 -4.49
C TYR A 24 -7.75 3.09 -4.46
N ALA A 25 -8.55 3.26 -3.43
CA ALA A 25 -9.27 4.50 -3.14
C ALA A 25 -9.19 4.81 -1.63
N ILE A 26 -9.35 6.09 -1.30
CA ILE A 26 -9.58 6.53 0.09
C ILE A 26 -10.91 5.93 0.54
N ALA A 27 -10.89 5.25 1.70
CA ALA A 27 -12.10 4.69 2.29
C ALA A 27 -12.89 5.80 2.99
N GLU A 28 -14.13 6.04 2.55
CA GLU A 28 -15.03 7.02 3.15
C GLU A 28 -16.24 6.30 3.79
N GLY A 29 -16.66 6.75 4.99
CA GLY A 29 -17.87 6.27 5.66
C GLY A 29 -17.85 4.79 6.07
N GLU A 30 -18.99 4.09 5.95
CA GLU A 30 -19.17 2.66 6.29
C GLU A 30 -18.30 1.68 5.48
N SER A 31 -17.61 2.16 4.44
CA SER A 31 -16.68 1.37 3.63
C SER A 31 -15.26 1.31 4.21
N ALA A 32 -14.97 2.09 5.26
CA ALA A 32 -13.74 1.95 6.03
C ALA A 32 -13.82 0.65 6.86
N PRO A 33 -12.90 -0.31 6.66
CA PRO A 33 -12.85 -1.53 7.47
C PRO A 33 -12.86 -1.16 8.96
N ALA A 34 -13.76 -1.77 9.75
CA ALA A 34 -13.86 -1.52 11.18
C ALA A 34 -12.51 -1.71 11.90
N ALA A 35 -11.67 -2.63 11.39
CA ALA A 35 -10.30 -2.85 11.86
C ALA A 35 -9.38 -1.63 11.67
N LEU A 36 -9.57 -0.82 10.63
CA LEU A 36 -8.82 0.44 10.43
C LEU A 36 -9.41 1.60 11.24
N THR A 37 -10.69 1.58 11.62
CA THR A 37 -11.31 2.62 12.46
C THR A 37 -11.17 2.37 13.96
N GLU A 38 -11.11 1.10 14.41
CA GLU A 38 -10.80 0.74 15.80
C GLU A 38 -9.29 0.65 16.05
N SER A 39 -8.50 0.16 15.08
CA SER A 39 -7.04 0.30 15.11
C SER A 39 -6.56 1.67 14.62
N ALA A 40 -7.45 2.64 14.34
CA ALA A 40 -7.08 4.06 14.22
C ALA A 40 -6.80 4.72 15.59
N THR A 41 -6.65 3.91 16.64
CA THR A 41 -5.57 4.14 17.60
C THR A 41 -4.39 3.22 17.23
N PRO A 42 -3.62 3.44 16.13
CA PRO A 42 -2.51 2.55 15.86
C PRO A 42 -1.37 2.95 16.80
N PRO A 43 -0.33 2.14 16.97
CA PRO A 43 0.93 2.56 17.59
C PRO A 43 1.54 3.85 16.97
N THR A 44 0.96 4.40 15.90
CA THR A 44 1.23 5.72 15.32
C THR A 44 0.63 6.89 16.10
N GLN A 45 -0.42 6.74 16.91
CA GLN A 45 -0.89 7.83 17.78
C GLN A 45 0.15 8.12 18.87
N ALA A 46 0.75 7.08 19.44
CA ALA A 46 1.91 7.20 20.33
C ALA A 46 3.14 7.83 19.62
N LEU A 47 3.29 7.59 18.31
CA LEU A 47 4.36 8.18 17.49
C LEU A 47 4.12 9.68 17.17
N LEU A 48 2.85 10.07 16.99
CA LEU A 48 2.41 11.45 16.77
C LEU A 48 2.45 12.26 18.08
N GLU A 49 2.05 11.65 19.20
CA GLU A 49 2.11 12.25 20.54
C GLU A 49 3.55 12.43 21.06
N ALA A 50 4.50 11.63 20.57
CA ALA A 50 5.91 11.73 20.91
C ALA A 50 6.70 12.76 20.06
N SER A 51 6.08 13.39 19.06
CA SER A 51 6.76 14.34 18.16
C SER A 51 6.67 15.78 18.70
N PRO A 52 7.79 16.41 19.09
CA PRO A 52 7.79 17.79 19.57
C PRO A 52 7.67 18.76 18.37
N SER A 53 6.48 19.31 18.17
CA SER A 53 6.13 20.51 17.38
C SER A 53 6.40 20.54 15.85
N ASP A 54 5.37 21.02 15.14
CA ASP A 54 5.29 21.60 13.78
C ASP A 54 5.11 20.72 12.54
N THR A 55 5.21 19.39 12.61
CA THR A 55 4.87 18.54 11.45
C THR A 55 3.56 17.78 11.68
N THR A 56 2.46 18.33 11.16
CA THR A 56 1.16 17.63 11.14
C THR A 56 1.05 16.78 9.87
N VAL A 57 1.00 15.46 10.04
CA VAL A 57 0.77 14.48 8.96
C VAL A 57 -0.69 14.03 9.02
N GLY A 58 -1.40 14.12 7.89
CA GLY A 58 -2.74 13.56 7.75
C GLY A 58 -2.66 12.07 7.44
N THR A 59 -3.55 11.27 8.01
CA THR A 59 -3.69 9.84 7.72
C THR A 59 -5.06 9.56 7.12
N PHE A 60 -5.09 8.80 6.02
CA PHE A 60 -6.32 8.40 5.35
C PHE A 60 -6.35 6.88 5.20
N PRO A 61 -7.41 6.19 5.68
CA PRO A 61 -7.58 4.79 5.39
C PRO A 61 -7.79 4.59 3.89
N VAL A 62 -7.16 3.57 3.34
CA VAL A 62 -7.26 3.21 1.92
C VAL A 62 -7.60 1.74 1.78
N VAL A 63 -8.40 1.43 0.76
CA VAL A 63 -8.77 0.06 0.39
C VAL A 63 -8.52 -0.14 -1.08
N GLY A 64 -8.16 -1.36 -1.46
CA GLY A 64 -7.77 -1.63 -2.84
C GLY A 64 -7.63 -3.10 -3.17
N THR A 65 -7.12 -3.33 -4.36
CA THR A 65 -6.75 -4.64 -4.87
C THR A 65 -5.36 -4.60 -5.49
N LEU A 66 -4.61 -5.68 -5.30
CA LEU A 66 -3.39 -5.97 -6.04
C LEU A 66 -3.67 -7.14 -7.00
N ASN A 67 -3.15 -7.03 -8.22
CA ASN A 67 -3.13 -8.13 -9.17
C ASN A 67 -1.71 -8.33 -9.69
N VAL A 68 -1.07 -9.41 -9.27
CA VAL A 68 0.24 -9.86 -9.77
C VAL A 68 0.09 -11.37 -10.01
N PRO A 69 -0.30 -11.81 -11.22
CA PRO A 69 -0.72 -13.20 -11.47
C PRO A 69 0.30 -14.25 -11.02
N GLU A 70 1.58 -13.94 -11.11
CA GLU A 70 2.70 -14.80 -10.69
C GLU A 70 2.77 -15.00 -9.16
N LEU A 71 2.23 -14.06 -8.38
CA LEU A 71 2.17 -14.13 -6.91
C LEU A 71 0.78 -14.53 -6.41
N THR A 72 -0.24 -13.84 -6.91
CA THR A 72 -1.62 -13.90 -6.38
C THR A 72 -2.51 -14.89 -7.13
N GLY A 73 -2.01 -15.48 -8.21
CA GLY A 73 -2.83 -16.16 -9.21
C GLY A 73 -3.71 -15.18 -9.98
N SER A 74 -4.62 -15.68 -10.81
CA SER A 74 -5.49 -14.88 -11.70
C SER A 74 -6.59 -14.07 -10.99
N ALA A 75 -6.62 -14.05 -9.66
CA ALA A 75 -7.68 -13.41 -8.88
C ALA A 75 -7.13 -12.23 -8.10
N GLU A 76 -7.86 -11.11 -8.11
CA GLU A 76 -7.53 -9.91 -7.35
C GLU A 76 -7.29 -10.21 -5.87
N TYR A 77 -6.25 -9.62 -5.31
CA TYR A 77 -5.83 -9.77 -3.94
C TYR A 77 -6.26 -8.53 -3.14
N PRO A 78 -7.20 -8.65 -2.20
CA PRO A 78 -7.70 -7.50 -1.45
C PRO A 78 -6.61 -6.97 -0.53
N ILE A 79 -6.49 -5.65 -0.49
CA ILE A 79 -5.53 -4.94 0.36
C ILE A 79 -6.20 -3.78 1.09
N THR A 80 -5.72 -3.52 2.29
CA THR A 80 -6.17 -2.42 3.15
C THR A 80 -4.96 -1.69 3.70
N GLY A 81 -5.04 -0.39 3.91
CA GLY A 81 -3.85 0.39 4.20
C GLY A 81 -4.12 1.77 4.76
N VAL A 82 -3.03 2.53 4.87
CA VAL A 82 -3.03 3.92 5.28
C VAL A 82 -2.17 4.73 4.32
N MET A 83 -2.71 5.84 3.85
CA MET A 83 -1.98 6.88 3.13
C MET A 83 -1.62 8.00 4.10
N PHE A 84 -0.34 8.38 4.11
CA PHE A 84 0.16 9.51 4.89
C PHE A 84 0.33 10.70 3.95
N VAL A 85 -0.21 11.86 4.33
CA VAL A 85 -0.10 13.10 3.54
C VAL A 85 0.50 14.22 4.36
N SER A 86 1.24 15.11 3.69
CA SER A 86 1.57 16.41 4.26
C SER A 86 0.38 17.35 4.09
N LEU A 87 0.04 18.13 5.12
CA LEU A 87 -1.03 19.14 5.04
C LEU A 87 -0.79 20.23 3.98
N MET A 88 0.45 20.39 3.53
CA MET A 88 0.86 21.40 2.54
C MET A 88 1.52 20.77 1.29
N GLY A 89 1.47 19.46 1.12
CA GLY A 89 2.24 18.76 0.08
C GLY A 89 1.64 17.45 -0.40
N PRO A 90 2.29 16.75 -1.34
CA PRO A 90 1.82 15.48 -1.87
C PRO A 90 1.80 14.37 -0.78
N PRO A 91 1.10 13.25 -1.03
CA PRO A 91 1.24 12.03 -0.24
C PRO A 91 2.70 11.68 0.02
N LEU A 92 3.04 11.42 1.28
CA LEU A 92 4.39 11.06 1.72
C LEU A 92 4.69 9.60 1.39
N THR A 93 3.79 8.71 1.81
CA THR A 93 3.90 7.26 1.62
C THR A 93 2.53 6.62 1.74
N THR A 94 2.34 5.49 1.09
CA THR A 94 1.17 4.63 1.26
C THR A 94 1.62 3.24 1.63
N ILE A 95 1.00 2.68 2.67
CA ILE A 95 1.29 1.33 3.16
C ILE A 95 0.02 0.51 3.05
N PHE A 96 0.12 -0.69 2.47
CA PHE A 96 -0.95 -1.67 2.41
C PHE A 96 -0.52 -2.98 3.04
N THR A 97 -1.48 -3.69 3.60
CA THR A 97 -1.39 -5.10 3.94
C THR A 97 -2.57 -5.86 3.35
N GLY A 98 -2.44 -7.16 3.17
CA GLY A 98 -3.56 -8.00 2.79
C GLY A 98 -3.32 -9.46 3.11
N GLU A 99 -4.39 -10.17 3.41
CA GLU A 99 -4.34 -11.61 3.68
C GLU A 99 -5.42 -12.32 2.86
N LYS A 100 -5.04 -13.43 2.23
CA LYS A 100 -5.96 -14.23 1.44
C LYS A 100 -5.53 -15.68 1.44
N ARG A 101 -6.42 -16.58 1.89
CA ARG A 101 -6.23 -18.04 1.80
C ARG A 101 -4.86 -18.53 2.34
N GLY A 102 -4.40 -17.99 3.46
CA GLY A 102 -3.13 -18.39 4.09
C GLY A 102 -1.87 -17.76 3.48
N THR A 103 -2.03 -16.84 2.53
CA THR A 103 -0.95 -15.96 2.06
C THR A 103 -1.13 -14.57 2.65
N SER A 104 -0.04 -13.83 2.79
CA SER A 104 -0.05 -12.43 3.22
C SER A 104 0.84 -11.57 2.33
N ILE A 105 0.53 -10.28 2.28
CA ILE A 105 1.31 -9.28 1.55
C ILE A 105 1.45 -8.01 2.37
N SER A 106 2.61 -7.37 2.24
CA SER A 106 2.84 -5.99 2.69
C SER A 106 3.39 -5.18 1.53
N ILE A 107 2.90 -3.96 1.34
CA ILE A 107 3.31 -3.05 0.25
C ILE A 107 3.57 -1.69 0.86
N GLN A 108 4.67 -1.06 0.46
CA GLN A 108 4.91 0.35 0.75
C GLN A 108 5.40 1.04 -0.52
N PHE A 109 4.85 2.22 -0.83
CA PHE A 109 5.36 3.05 -1.91
C PHE A 109 5.22 4.54 -1.63
N ASN A 110 6.04 5.31 -2.35
CA ASN A 110 6.01 6.76 -2.39
C ASN A 110 5.71 7.23 -3.81
N LEU A 111 5.23 8.47 -3.95
CA LEU A 111 5.19 9.14 -5.25
C LEU A 111 6.62 9.51 -5.66
N ILE A 112 6.95 9.28 -6.94
CA ILE A 112 8.25 9.66 -7.52
C ILE A 112 8.18 11.10 -8.07
N ASP A 113 7.02 11.51 -8.54
CA ASP A 113 6.76 12.82 -9.13
C ASP A 113 5.56 13.52 -8.48
N SER A 114 5.45 14.83 -8.73
CA SER A 114 4.27 15.64 -8.42
C SER A 114 3.71 16.08 -9.77
N PRO A 115 2.78 15.31 -10.36
CA PRO A 115 1.43 15.10 -9.82
C PRO A 115 1.09 13.65 -9.39
N GLY A 116 2.08 12.75 -9.27
CA GLY A 116 1.86 11.36 -8.86
C GLY A 116 1.52 10.43 -10.02
N HIS A 117 2.11 10.64 -11.19
CA HIS A 117 1.98 9.67 -12.29
C HIS A 117 2.86 8.45 -12.11
N TYR A 118 3.88 8.54 -11.26
CA TYR A 118 4.86 7.49 -11.02
C TYR A 118 4.98 7.19 -9.53
N ILE A 119 5.06 5.90 -9.20
CA ILE A 119 5.31 5.42 -7.84
C ILE A 119 6.51 4.50 -7.80
N GLY A 120 7.18 4.47 -6.65
CA GLY A 120 8.29 3.55 -6.37
C GLY A 120 8.13 2.96 -4.99
N GLY A 121 8.33 1.66 -4.87
CA GLY A 121 8.04 0.96 -3.64
C GLY A 121 8.61 -0.44 -3.53
N ALA A 122 8.21 -1.10 -2.45
CA ALA A 122 8.55 -2.49 -2.15
C ALA A 122 7.29 -3.27 -1.79
N LEU A 123 7.32 -4.56 -2.11
CA LEU A 123 6.30 -5.54 -1.81
C LEU A 123 6.97 -6.75 -1.15
N SER A 124 6.44 -7.17 -0.01
CA SER A 124 6.84 -8.40 0.67
C SER A 124 5.74 -9.43 0.52
N TRP A 125 6.05 -10.56 -0.12
CA TRP A 125 5.13 -11.67 -0.31
C TRP A 125 5.42 -12.80 0.68
N TYR A 126 4.39 -13.22 1.40
CA TYR A 126 4.44 -14.31 2.39
C TYR A 126 3.55 -15.45 1.90
N SER A 127 4.15 -16.53 1.38
CA SER A 127 3.38 -17.66 0.83
C SER A 127 2.63 -18.47 1.89
N GLU A 128 3.02 -18.33 3.17
CA GLU A 128 2.42 -19.03 4.30
C GLU A 128 1.88 -18.05 5.37
N GLY A 129 1.71 -16.79 5.00
CA GLY A 129 1.14 -15.75 5.87
C GLY A 129 2.19 -15.01 6.71
N PHE A 130 1.76 -13.94 7.40
CA PHE A 130 2.69 -13.11 8.18
C PHE A 130 3.43 -13.93 9.26
N GLY A 131 4.72 -13.66 9.41
CA GLY A 131 5.62 -14.38 10.31
C GLY A 131 6.36 -15.55 9.66
N SER A 132 5.99 -15.95 8.44
CA SER A 132 6.79 -16.86 7.60
C SER A 132 7.93 -16.11 6.87
N ASP A 133 8.79 -16.87 6.21
CA ASP A 133 9.77 -16.32 5.27
C ASP A 133 9.06 -15.55 4.15
N PHE A 134 9.67 -14.45 3.70
CA PHE A 134 9.09 -13.61 2.66
C PHE A 134 10.01 -13.46 1.46
N VAL A 135 9.40 -13.23 0.31
CA VAL A 135 10.10 -12.86 -0.92
C VAL A 135 9.95 -11.35 -1.13
N PRO A 136 11.04 -10.57 -1.07
CA PRO A 136 11.01 -9.15 -1.36
C PRO A 136 10.96 -8.88 -2.86
N TRP A 137 10.17 -7.89 -3.22
CA TRP A 137 10.08 -7.30 -4.55
C TRP A 137 10.26 -5.79 -4.44
N CYS A 138 11.04 -5.18 -5.31
CA CYS A 138 10.95 -3.74 -5.54
C CYS A 138 10.09 -3.49 -6.79
N PHE A 139 9.48 -2.33 -6.89
CA PHE A 139 8.68 -2.00 -8.06
C PHE A 139 8.71 -0.53 -8.44
N LEU A 140 8.43 -0.32 -9.72
CA LEU A 140 8.05 0.97 -10.27
C LEU A 140 6.63 0.86 -10.80
N GLY A 141 5.83 1.91 -10.59
CA GLY A 141 4.46 1.97 -11.07
C GLY A 141 4.20 3.21 -11.92
N THR A 142 3.36 3.06 -12.94
CA THR A 142 2.87 4.17 -13.77
C THR A 142 1.34 4.22 -13.69
N GLN A 143 0.79 5.40 -13.42
CA GLN A 143 -0.64 5.60 -13.29
C GLN A 143 -1.33 5.27 -14.62
N ALA A 144 -2.36 4.43 -14.58
CA ALA A 144 -3.21 4.17 -15.73
C ALA A 144 -4.01 5.44 -16.05
N ARG A 145 -4.09 5.80 -17.34
CA ARG A 145 -4.85 6.95 -17.83
C ARG A 145 -6.35 6.70 -17.83
#